data_AF-A0A940CVJ0-F1
#
_entry.id   AF-A0A940CVJ0-F1
#
_cell.length_a   1.000
_cell.length_b   1.000
_cell.length_c   1.000
_cell.angle_alpha   90.00
_cell.angle_beta   90.00
_cell.angle_gamma   90.00
#
_symmetry.space_group_name_H-M   'P 1'
#
loop_
_entity.id
_entity.type
_entity.pdbx_description
1 polymer ?
#
loop_
_entity_poly.entity_id
_entity_poly.type
_entity_poly.pdbx_seq_one_letter_code
_entity_poly.pdbx_strand_id
1 'polypeptide(L)'
;MRYKEDSKLGFYDRYLEKLDDNKDRSIEALVVKDADEIAQRHHDIEDAIELELIPKKKLLEKIKEVFKEELDKKKMYKSIIKRIEYEDLSKNELITNYSKLIVDLYVSEYIKSLENLVMELNEKKEICQNEFKVYDKNNHLKEFCRKTIIEKSTGFSKNFKEKDKKFQEFLKNAVLNSQSVQMMDGKGKYIIRKLFQAYFTNPQQMPDKTVKTFLRNIGVLLGIQIKQEDILPSFIRNEIERYHRGILKEKEGNKKIKVFKDILEKKITIYEYKIVLMRTITDYIAGMTDKYALKQYEILYGTVY
;
A
#
# COMPACT_ATOMS: atom_id res chain seq x y z
N MET A 1 16.01 12.75 17.89
CA MET A 1 14.65 12.86 18.47
C MET A 1 13.89 11.56 18.20
N ARG A 2 13.71 10.74 19.25
CA ARG A 2 12.86 9.54 19.21
C ARG A 2 11.40 10.00 19.16
N TYR A 3 10.73 9.79 18.04
CA TYR A 3 9.27 9.92 17.99
C TYR A 3 8.68 8.80 18.86
N LYS A 4 8.03 9.18 19.96
CA LYS A 4 7.27 8.26 20.82
C LYS A 4 6.16 7.60 20.03
N GLU A 5 5.90 6.34 20.36
CA GLU A 5 4.88 5.43 19.80
C GLU A 5 3.42 5.91 19.98
N ASP A 6 3.18 7.08 20.57
CA ASP A 6 1.85 7.61 20.92
C ASP A 6 1.07 8.24 19.74
N SER A 7 1.48 7.98 18.49
CA SER A 7 0.84 8.58 17.30
C SER A 7 -0.18 7.66 16.62
N LYS A 8 -0.75 6.68 17.34
CA LYS A 8 -1.88 5.90 16.83
C LYS A 8 -3.16 6.66 17.14
N LEU A 9 -3.83 7.16 16.09
CA LEU A 9 -5.10 7.88 16.20
C LEU A 9 -6.29 7.00 16.67
N GLY A 10 -6.06 5.71 16.93
CA GLY A 10 -7.04 4.72 17.37
C GLY A 10 -8.30 4.56 16.51
N PHE A 11 -8.35 5.24 15.35
CA PHE A 11 -9.53 5.28 14.48
C PHE A 11 -9.94 3.88 14.01
N TYR A 12 -8.96 3.01 13.79
CA TYR A 12 -9.19 1.64 13.38
C TYR A 12 -9.45 0.69 14.56
N ASP A 13 -9.17 1.09 15.80
CA ASP A 13 -9.26 0.20 16.97
C ASP A 13 -10.70 -0.29 17.17
N ARG A 14 -11.70 0.58 16.97
CA ARG A 14 -13.13 0.20 17.00
C ARG A 14 -13.55 -0.84 15.96
N TYR A 15 -12.75 -1.00 14.90
CA TYR A 15 -12.93 -2.01 13.88
C TYR A 15 -12.07 -3.24 14.20
N LEU A 16 -10.81 -3.04 14.63
CA LEU A 16 -9.88 -4.10 15.00
C LEU A 16 -10.40 -4.94 16.18
N GLU A 17 -11.05 -4.31 17.17
CA GLU A 17 -11.72 -5.01 18.29
C GLU A 17 -12.89 -5.89 17.84
N LYS A 18 -13.43 -5.64 16.64
CA LYS A 18 -14.53 -6.40 16.04
C LYS A 18 -14.07 -7.41 15.00
N LEU A 19 -12.79 -7.39 14.64
CA LEU A 19 -12.20 -8.28 13.67
C LEU A 19 -11.51 -9.43 14.40
N ASP A 20 -11.94 -10.65 14.11
CA ASP A 20 -11.25 -11.87 14.52
C ASP A 20 -10.44 -12.37 13.30
N ASP A 21 -9.11 -12.25 13.37
CA ASP A 21 -8.19 -12.62 12.30
C ASP A 21 -8.37 -14.09 11.82
N ASN A 22 -8.92 -14.96 12.67
CA ASN A 22 -9.22 -16.35 12.34
C ASN A 22 -10.61 -16.55 11.69
N LYS A 23 -11.53 -15.59 11.83
CA LYS A 23 -12.91 -15.68 11.33
C LYS A 23 -13.22 -14.75 10.18
N ASP A 24 -12.40 -13.72 9.94
CA ASP A 24 -12.72 -12.65 8.98
C ASP A 24 -11.86 -12.66 7.70
N ARG A 25 -10.90 -13.58 7.57
CA ARG A 25 -10.07 -13.73 6.36
C ARG A 25 -10.59 -14.81 5.42
N SER A 26 -10.86 -14.47 4.15
CA SER A 26 -11.25 -15.44 3.14
C SER A 26 -10.02 -16.16 2.56
N ILE A 27 -10.22 -17.31 1.91
CA ILE A 27 -9.13 -18.04 1.24
C ILE A 27 -8.58 -17.20 0.08
N GLU A 28 -9.45 -16.52 -0.66
CA GLU A 28 -9.08 -15.60 -1.74
C GLU A 28 -8.21 -14.46 -1.23
N ALA A 29 -8.50 -13.91 -0.05
CA ALA A 29 -7.67 -12.87 0.57
C ALA A 29 -6.26 -13.38 0.90
N LEU A 30 -6.11 -14.65 1.27
CA LEU A 30 -4.80 -15.29 1.47
C LEU A 30 -4.03 -15.45 0.16
N VAL A 31 -4.70 -15.91 -0.90
CA VAL A 31 -4.11 -16.01 -2.24
C VAL A 31 -3.67 -14.65 -2.75
N VAL A 32 -4.49 -13.60 -2.58
CA VAL A 32 -4.14 -12.22 -2.97
C VAL A 32 -2.90 -11.74 -2.22
N LYS A 33 -2.81 -12.01 -0.90
CA LYS A 33 -1.64 -11.67 -0.10
C LYS A 33 -0.36 -12.36 -0.62
N ASP A 34 -0.42 -13.67 -0.88
CA ASP A 34 0.74 -14.41 -1.37
C ASP A 34 1.09 -14.01 -2.83
N ALA A 35 0.11 -13.67 -3.64
CA ALA A 35 0.33 -13.14 -4.99
C ALA A 35 1.01 -11.76 -4.97
N ASP A 36 0.63 -10.88 -4.04
CA ASP A 36 1.29 -9.59 -3.82
C ASP A 36 2.77 -9.79 -3.41
N GLU A 37 3.04 -10.79 -2.57
CA GLU A 37 4.39 -11.18 -2.20
C GLU A 37 5.22 -11.62 -3.43
N ILE A 38 4.65 -12.42 -4.34
CA ILE A 38 5.32 -12.83 -5.59
C ILE A 38 5.55 -11.63 -6.53
N ALA A 39 4.54 -10.77 -6.67
CA ALA A 39 4.62 -9.56 -7.50
C ALA A 39 5.71 -8.61 -6.98
N GLN A 40 5.81 -8.43 -5.66
CA GLN A 40 6.87 -7.64 -5.05
C GLN A 40 8.26 -8.19 -5.40
N ARG A 41 8.44 -9.52 -5.39
CA ARG A 41 9.74 -10.15 -5.72
C ARG A 41 10.09 -9.96 -7.19
N HIS A 42 9.08 -10.00 -8.07
CA HIS A 42 9.26 -9.67 -9.48
C HIS A 42 9.70 -8.22 -9.68
N HIS A 43 9.01 -7.25 -9.05
CA HIS A 43 9.36 -5.83 -9.16
C HIS A 43 10.72 -5.50 -8.54
N ASP A 44 11.08 -6.08 -7.39
CA ASP A 44 12.40 -5.87 -6.78
C ASP A 44 13.54 -6.32 -7.72
N ILE A 45 13.33 -7.39 -8.50
CA ILE A 45 14.30 -7.87 -9.50
C ILE A 45 14.31 -6.97 -10.73
N GLU A 46 13.14 -6.58 -11.21
CA GLU A 46 12.99 -5.66 -12.32
C GLU A 46 13.72 -4.35 -12.01
N ASP A 47 13.46 -3.73 -10.86
CA ASP A 47 14.11 -2.50 -10.40
C ASP A 47 15.63 -2.69 -10.22
N ALA A 48 16.07 -3.82 -9.68
CA ALA A 48 17.49 -4.10 -9.52
C ALA A 48 18.24 -4.17 -10.86
N ILE A 49 17.58 -4.64 -11.92
CA ILE A 49 18.12 -4.66 -13.28
C ILE A 49 17.93 -3.31 -13.96
N GLU A 50 16.79 -2.66 -13.74
CA GLU A 50 16.40 -1.39 -14.36
C GLU A 50 17.33 -0.26 -13.92
N LEU A 51 17.67 -0.24 -12.64
CA LEU A 51 18.60 0.73 -12.07
C LEU A 51 20.05 0.25 -12.11
N GLU A 52 20.33 -0.89 -12.76
CA GLU A 52 21.66 -1.51 -12.89
C GLU A 52 22.37 -1.73 -11.54
N LEU A 53 21.59 -1.96 -10.48
CA LEU A 53 22.07 -2.09 -9.09
C LEU A 53 22.77 -3.41 -8.85
N ILE A 54 22.38 -4.45 -9.61
CA ILE A 54 22.95 -5.79 -9.50
C ILE A 54 23.43 -6.26 -10.89
N PRO A 55 24.72 -6.58 -11.06
CA PRO A 55 25.19 -7.19 -12.30
C PRO A 55 24.46 -8.50 -12.60
N LYS A 56 24.12 -8.71 -13.88
CA LYS A 56 23.34 -9.90 -14.31
C LYS A 56 23.90 -11.22 -13.79
N LYS A 57 25.22 -11.40 -13.78
CA LYS A 57 25.86 -12.63 -13.31
C LYS A 57 25.65 -12.86 -11.80
N LYS A 58 25.82 -11.81 -11.00
CA LYS A 58 25.68 -11.87 -9.53
C LYS A 58 24.26 -12.22 -9.11
N LEU A 59 23.25 -11.67 -9.80
CA LEU A 59 21.86 -12.00 -9.56
C LEU A 59 21.58 -13.48 -9.88
N LEU A 60 22.06 -13.98 -11.03
CA LEU A 60 21.91 -15.38 -11.42
C LEU A 60 22.58 -16.33 -10.43
N GLU A 61 23.80 -16.02 -10.01
CA GLU A 61 24.55 -16.78 -9.01
C GLU A 61 23.76 -16.88 -7.70
N LYS A 62 23.18 -15.78 -7.24
CA LYS A 62 22.39 -15.79 -6.01
C LYS A 62 21.12 -16.62 -6.13
N ILE A 63 20.42 -16.55 -7.27
CA ILE A 63 19.23 -17.38 -7.53
C ILE A 63 19.62 -18.87 -7.56
N LYS A 64 20.71 -19.22 -8.23
CA LYS A 64 21.25 -20.59 -8.26
C LYS A 64 21.65 -21.09 -6.87
N GLU A 65 22.27 -20.24 -6.06
CA GLU A 65 22.66 -20.54 -4.68
C GLU A 65 21.45 -20.85 -3.80
N VAL A 66 20.42 -19.99 -3.85
CA VAL A 66 19.27 -20.06 -2.94
C VAL A 66 18.27 -21.14 -3.37
N PHE A 67 18.00 -21.26 -4.67
CA PHE A 67 16.90 -22.08 -5.20
C PHE A 67 17.38 -23.30 -6.01
N LYS A 68 18.59 -23.81 -5.74
CA LYS A 68 19.20 -24.91 -6.50
C LYS A 68 18.26 -26.10 -6.72
N GLU A 69 17.65 -26.58 -5.64
CA GLU A 69 16.76 -27.75 -5.64
C GLU A 69 15.51 -27.52 -6.48
N GLU A 70 14.94 -26.31 -6.41
CA GLU A 70 13.75 -25.90 -7.16
C GLU A 70 14.06 -25.76 -8.66
N LEU A 71 15.23 -25.20 -8.99
CA LEU A 71 15.67 -24.98 -10.37
C LEU A 71 15.96 -26.30 -11.12
N ASP A 72 16.29 -27.37 -10.40
CA ASP A 72 16.53 -28.68 -11.01
C ASP A 72 15.25 -29.44 -11.38
N LYS A 73 14.08 -29.03 -10.86
CA LYS A 73 12.79 -29.72 -11.08
C LYS A 73 12.27 -29.62 -12.52
N LYS A 74 12.57 -28.54 -13.25
CA LYS A 74 12.07 -28.31 -14.61
C LYS A 74 13.20 -28.05 -15.61
N LYS A 75 13.18 -28.76 -16.74
CA LYS A 75 14.12 -28.53 -17.86
C LYS A 75 14.06 -27.10 -18.40
N MET A 76 12.88 -26.45 -18.34
CA MET A 76 12.67 -25.06 -18.75
C MET A 76 13.55 -24.07 -17.96
N TYR A 77 13.81 -24.30 -16.67
CA TYR A 77 14.67 -23.39 -15.92
C TYR A 77 16.10 -23.44 -16.44
N LYS A 78 16.59 -24.63 -16.82
CA LYS A 78 17.93 -24.81 -17.38
C LYS A 78 18.10 -24.07 -18.71
N SER A 79 17.07 -24.02 -19.56
CA SER A 79 17.16 -23.26 -20.82
C SER A 79 17.16 -21.75 -20.56
N ILE A 80 16.31 -21.24 -19.66
CA ILE A 80 16.29 -19.82 -19.30
C ILE A 80 17.62 -19.39 -18.67
N ILE A 81 18.16 -20.20 -17.75
CA ILE A 81 19.45 -19.93 -17.10
C ILE A 81 20.58 -19.84 -18.13
N LYS A 82 20.68 -20.80 -19.06
CA LYS A 82 21.69 -20.76 -20.13
C LYS A 82 21.56 -19.49 -20.98
N ARG A 83 20.32 -19.09 -21.27
CA ARG A 83 20.03 -17.86 -22.02
C ARG A 83 20.58 -16.63 -21.30
N ILE A 84 20.26 -16.48 -20.02
CA ILE A 84 20.74 -15.37 -19.17
C ILE A 84 22.28 -15.35 -19.06
N GLU A 85 22.90 -16.53 -18.98
CA GLU A 85 24.32 -16.69 -18.69
C GLU A 85 25.22 -16.45 -19.91
N TYR A 86 24.82 -16.95 -21.07
CA TYR A 86 25.68 -17.00 -22.27
C TYR A 86 25.23 -16.09 -23.40
N GLU A 87 23.96 -15.68 -23.47
CA GLU A 87 23.50 -14.78 -24.54
C GLU A 87 23.72 -13.31 -24.17
N ASP A 88 23.94 -12.51 -25.20
CA ASP A 88 23.95 -11.06 -25.09
C ASP A 88 22.51 -10.55 -25.22
N LEU A 89 21.86 -10.41 -24.07
CA LEU A 89 20.46 -10.00 -23.97
C LEU A 89 20.35 -8.50 -23.78
N SER A 90 19.41 -7.89 -24.49
CA SER A 90 18.98 -6.53 -24.15
C SER A 90 18.42 -6.50 -22.72
N LYS A 91 18.39 -5.31 -22.12
CA LYS A 91 17.86 -5.10 -20.77
C LYS A 91 16.43 -5.63 -20.59
N ASN A 92 15.55 -5.35 -21.56
CA ASN A 92 14.16 -5.82 -21.55
C ASN A 92 14.06 -7.35 -21.64
N GLU A 93 14.92 -7.99 -22.44
CA GLU A 93 14.98 -9.44 -22.53
C GLU A 93 15.51 -10.06 -21.24
N LEU A 94 16.49 -9.43 -20.60
CA LEU A 94 17.03 -9.86 -19.31
C LEU A 94 15.94 -9.82 -18.23
N ILE A 95 15.22 -8.70 -18.10
CA ILE A 95 14.07 -8.54 -17.20
C ILE A 95 13.03 -9.62 -17.49
N THR A 96 12.66 -9.82 -18.76
CA THR A 96 11.68 -10.84 -19.16
C THR A 96 12.09 -12.24 -18.72
N ASN A 97 13.34 -12.63 -18.94
CA ASN A 97 13.83 -13.97 -18.58
C ASN A 97 13.89 -14.17 -17.06
N TYR A 98 14.37 -13.18 -16.30
CA TYR A 98 14.37 -13.25 -14.85
C TYR A 98 12.95 -13.30 -14.26
N SER A 99 12.06 -12.45 -14.76
CA SER A 99 10.66 -12.39 -14.32
C SER A 99 9.96 -13.71 -14.58
N LYS A 100 10.12 -14.26 -15.79
CA LYS A 100 9.56 -15.58 -16.14
C LYS A 100 10.09 -16.69 -15.24
N LEU A 101 11.40 -16.67 -14.95
CA LEU A 101 12.02 -17.66 -14.07
C LEU A 101 11.47 -17.59 -12.65
N ILE A 102 11.45 -16.39 -12.07
CA ILE A 102 11.09 -16.18 -10.67
C ILE A 102 9.59 -16.34 -10.44
N VAL A 103 8.75 -15.75 -11.31
CA VAL A 103 7.30 -15.91 -11.21
C VAL A 103 6.91 -17.38 -11.34
N ASP A 104 7.42 -18.10 -12.34
CA ASP A 104 7.08 -19.53 -12.51
C ASP A 104 7.59 -20.38 -11.33
N LEU A 105 8.79 -20.10 -10.82
CA LEU A 105 9.36 -20.80 -9.67
C LEU A 105 8.49 -20.60 -8.42
N TYR A 106 8.12 -19.36 -8.09
CA TYR A 106 7.28 -19.08 -6.92
C TYR A 106 5.87 -19.64 -7.11
N VAL A 107 5.22 -19.39 -8.25
CA VAL A 107 3.87 -19.93 -8.49
C VAL A 107 3.85 -21.47 -8.41
N SER A 108 4.89 -22.14 -8.92
CA SER A 108 4.98 -23.60 -8.85
C SER A 108 5.12 -24.12 -7.41
N GLU A 109 5.99 -23.50 -6.61
CA GLU A 109 6.14 -23.90 -5.20
C GLU A 109 4.92 -23.54 -4.36
N TYR A 110 4.21 -22.47 -4.73
CA TYR A 110 2.96 -22.08 -4.10
C TYR A 110 1.85 -23.11 -4.37
N ILE A 111 1.62 -23.47 -5.64
CA ILE A 111 0.64 -24.48 -6.05
C ILE A 111 0.94 -25.81 -5.35
N LYS A 112 2.20 -26.24 -5.33
CA LYS A 112 2.61 -27.46 -4.63
C LYS A 112 2.30 -27.41 -3.12
N SER A 113 2.53 -26.26 -2.48
CA SER A 113 2.19 -26.06 -1.06
C SER A 113 0.68 -26.20 -0.83
N LEU A 114 -0.14 -25.62 -1.72
CA LEU A 114 -1.59 -25.73 -1.66
C LEU A 114 -2.08 -27.16 -1.91
N GLU A 115 -1.52 -27.87 -2.90
CA GLU A 115 -1.86 -29.27 -3.17
C GLU A 115 -1.58 -30.15 -1.95
N ASN A 116 -0.42 -29.99 -1.32
CA ASN A 116 -0.08 -30.73 -0.09
C ASN A 116 -1.07 -30.41 1.04
N LEU A 117 -1.44 -29.14 1.22
CA LEU A 117 -2.42 -28.73 2.22
C LEU A 117 -3.79 -29.39 1.95
N VAL A 118 -4.25 -29.41 0.71
CA VAL A 118 -5.49 -30.06 0.32
C VAL A 118 -5.43 -31.58 0.56
N MET A 119 -4.31 -32.22 0.25
CA MET A 119 -4.10 -33.65 0.54
C MET A 119 -4.16 -33.93 2.05
N GLU A 120 -3.47 -33.14 2.88
CA GLU A 120 -3.52 -33.27 4.35
C GLU A 120 -4.94 -33.12 4.91
N LEU A 121 -5.75 -32.22 4.34
CA LEU A 121 -7.14 -32.03 4.74
C LEU A 121 -8.04 -33.20 4.30
N ASN A 122 -7.79 -33.75 3.10
CA ASN A 122 -8.51 -34.93 2.60
C ASN A 122 -8.19 -36.19 3.41
N GLU A 123 -6.92 -36.42 3.77
CA GLU A 123 -6.49 -37.58 4.56
C GLU A 123 -7.11 -37.60 5.96
N LYS A 124 -7.35 -36.42 6.54
CA LYS A 124 -8.05 -36.27 7.83
C LYS A 124 -9.58 -36.52 7.73
N LYS A 125 -10.12 -36.85 6.55
CA LYS A 125 -11.55 -37.09 6.26
C LYS A 125 -12.46 -35.90 6.60
N GLU A 126 -12.01 -34.68 6.35
CA GLU A 126 -12.77 -33.47 6.72
C GLU A 126 -13.25 -32.63 5.53
N ILE A 127 -12.99 -33.06 4.28
CA ILE A 127 -13.51 -32.39 3.08
C ILE A 127 -13.90 -33.44 2.01
N CYS A 128 -15.19 -33.52 1.66
CA CYS A 128 -15.64 -34.22 0.47
C CYS A 128 -15.62 -33.25 -0.73
N GLN A 129 -15.12 -33.70 -1.89
CA GLN A 129 -14.94 -32.91 -3.14
C GLN A 129 -16.17 -32.09 -3.61
N ASN A 130 -17.36 -32.33 -3.05
CA ASN A 130 -18.61 -31.66 -3.41
C ASN A 130 -19.03 -30.53 -2.46
N GLU A 131 -18.33 -30.28 -1.35
CA GLU A 131 -18.74 -29.27 -0.34
C GLU A 131 -18.22 -27.85 -0.61
N PHE A 132 -17.34 -27.66 -1.60
CA PHE A 132 -16.88 -26.32 -2.01
C PHE A 132 -18.00 -25.45 -2.61
N LYS A 133 -19.19 -26.02 -2.89
CA LYS A 133 -20.31 -25.32 -3.51
C LYS A 133 -21.28 -24.62 -2.55
N VAL A 134 -21.11 -24.73 -1.23
CA VAL A 134 -22.13 -24.22 -0.30
C VAL A 134 -21.50 -23.35 0.80
N TYR A 135 -21.38 -22.05 0.51
CA TYR A 135 -21.22 -20.97 1.48
C TYR A 135 -22.51 -20.80 2.30
N ASP A 136 -22.92 -21.83 3.06
CA ASP A 136 -24.04 -21.74 4.01
C ASP A 136 -23.51 -21.42 5.42
N LYS A 137 -24.37 -21.04 6.36
CA LYS A 137 -24.02 -20.38 7.64
C LYS A 137 -23.78 -21.30 8.84
N ASN A 138 -24.15 -22.59 8.80
CA ASN A 138 -24.02 -23.50 9.95
C ASN A 138 -23.07 -24.67 9.64
N ASN A 139 -21.85 -24.71 10.21
CA ASN A 139 -21.07 -25.95 10.38
C ASN A 139 -19.74 -25.72 11.11
N HIS A 140 -19.47 -26.49 12.16
CA HIS A 140 -18.21 -26.49 12.91
C HIS A 140 -16.99 -26.94 12.06
N LEU A 141 -17.21 -27.71 11.00
CA LEU A 141 -16.22 -28.02 9.96
C LEU A 141 -15.67 -26.74 9.28
N LYS A 142 -16.46 -25.65 9.24
CA LYS A 142 -16.07 -24.36 8.66
C LYS A 142 -14.98 -23.66 9.46
N GLU A 143 -15.06 -23.70 10.78
CA GLU A 143 -14.11 -23.01 11.65
C GLU A 143 -12.80 -23.78 11.74
N PHE A 144 -12.85 -25.12 11.79
CA PHE A 144 -11.62 -25.94 11.84
C PHE A 144 -10.85 -25.94 10.52
N CYS A 145 -11.52 -26.15 9.37
CA CYS A 145 -10.86 -26.08 8.07
C CYS A 145 -10.34 -24.67 7.80
N ARG A 146 -11.13 -23.62 8.11
CA ARG A 146 -10.69 -22.23 7.96
C ARG A 146 -9.55 -21.87 8.91
N LYS A 147 -9.58 -22.33 10.16
CA LYS A 147 -8.50 -22.11 11.13
C LYS A 147 -7.24 -22.89 10.74
N THR A 148 -7.37 -24.15 10.35
CA THR A 148 -6.23 -24.96 9.88
C THR A 148 -5.64 -24.40 8.60
N ILE A 149 -6.47 -23.93 7.66
CA ILE A 149 -6.03 -23.18 6.50
C ILE A 149 -5.37 -21.89 6.99
N ILE A 150 -6.04 -20.93 7.65
CA ILE A 150 -5.41 -19.67 8.09
C ILE A 150 -4.11 -19.87 8.92
N GLU A 151 -4.03 -20.88 9.79
CA GLU A 151 -2.86 -21.21 10.61
C GLU A 151 -1.73 -21.87 9.80
N LYS A 152 -2.04 -22.78 8.85
CA LYS A 152 -1.04 -23.50 8.03
C LYS A 152 -0.78 -22.87 6.65
N SER A 153 -1.79 -22.28 6.03
CA SER A 153 -1.83 -21.56 4.74
C SER A 153 -1.17 -20.19 4.81
N THR A 154 -0.23 -20.00 5.73
CA THR A 154 0.77 -18.99 5.46
C THR A 154 1.64 -19.55 4.34
N GLY A 155 1.26 -19.36 3.09
CA GLY A 155 2.10 -19.49 1.91
C GLY A 155 3.01 -20.72 1.82
N PHE A 156 4.13 -20.50 1.13
CA PHE A 156 5.16 -21.48 0.80
C PHE A 156 5.56 -22.43 1.93
N SER A 157 6.12 -23.58 1.57
CA SER A 157 6.76 -24.48 2.54
C SER A 157 7.77 -23.75 3.42
N LYS A 158 7.92 -24.18 4.68
CA LYS A 158 8.82 -23.52 5.64
C LYS A 158 10.26 -23.36 5.09
N ASN A 159 10.76 -24.41 4.43
CA ASN A 159 12.07 -24.40 3.76
C ASN A 159 12.13 -23.31 2.67
N PHE A 160 11.10 -23.22 1.83
CA PHE A 160 11.06 -22.22 0.76
C PHE A 160 10.95 -20.79 1.30
N LYS A 161 10.18 -20.55 2.37
CA LYS A 161 10.13 -19.23 3.02
C LYS A 161 11.49 -18.78 3.55
N GLU A 162 12.27 -19.69 4.13
CA GLU A 162 13.61 -19.38 4.60
C GLU A 162 14.55 -19.02 3.45
N LYS A 163 14.41 -19.71 2.29
CA LYS A 163 15.11 -19.38 1.05
C LYS A 163 14.67 -18.01 0.49
N ASP A 164 13.37 -17.77 0.36
CA ASP A 164 12.79 -16.47 -0.06
C ASP A 164 13.30 -15.34 0.82
N LYS A 165 13.28 -15.49 2.15
CA LYS A 165 13.79 -14.48 3.07
C LYS A 165 15.27 -14.12 2.81
N LYS A 166 16.13 -15.13 2.62
CA LYS A 166 17.56 -14.89 2.28
C LYS A 166 17.71 -14.16 0.95
N PHE A 167 16.89 -14.49 -0.03
CA PHE A 167 16.91 -13.85 -1.34
C PHE A 167 16.38 -12.41 -1.26
N GLN A 168 15.30 -12.17 -0.52
CA GLN A 168 14.74 -10.86 -0.28
C GLN A 168 15.73 -9.96 0.46
N GLU A 169 16.45 -10.47 1.47
CA GLU A 169 17.50 -9.73 2.16
C GLU A 169 18.64 -9.32 1.21
N PHE A 170 19.03 -10.20 0.27
CA PHE A 170 20.00 -9.87 -0.77
C PHE A 170 19.51 -8.74 -1.68
N LEU A 171 18.28 -8.83 -2.20
CA LEU A 171 17.70 -7.81 -3.07
C LEU A 171 17.57 -6.48 -2.31
N LYS A 172 17.00 -6.49 -1.11
CA LYS A 172 16.86 -5.30 -0.26
C LYS A 172 18.21 -4.62 -0.02
N ASN A 173 19.25 -5.38 0.33
CA ASN A 173 20.57 -4.80 0.57
C ASN A 173 21.20 -4.18 -0.69
N ALA A 174 20.93 -4.73 -1.87
CA ALA A 174 21.41 -4.14 -3.11
C ALA A 174 20.61 -2.90 -3.53
N VAL A 175 19.29 -2.94 -3.39
CA VAL A 175 18.37 -1.88 -3.81
C VAL A 175 18.40 -0.71 -2.83
N LEU A 176 18.16 -0.96 -1.54
CA LEU A 176 18.04 0.09 -0.51
C LEU A 176 19.33 0.87 -0.29
N ASN A 177 20.50 0.25 -0.47
CA ASN A 177 21.77 0.95 -0.26
C ASN A 177 22.24 1.72 -1.51
N SER A 178 21.48 1.69 -2.60
CA SER A 178 21.86 2.40 -3.82
C SER A 178 21.64 3.91 -3.70
N GLN A 179 22.54 4.69 -4.30
CA GLN A 179 22.46 6.15 -4.28
C GLN A 179 21.18 6.67 -4.93
N SER A 180 20.78 6.10 -6.07
CA SER A 180 19.58 6.52 -6.81
C SER A 180 18.31 6.32 -5.98
N VAL A 181 18.14 5.16 -5.35
CA VAL A 181 16.98 4.86 -4.49
C VAL A 181 16.97 5.77 -3.26
N GLN A 182 18.11 5.95 -2.59
CA GLN A 182 18.20 6.87 -1.44
C GLN A 182 17.86 8.32 -1.81
N MET A 183 18.29 8.78 -2.99
CA MET A 183 17.92 10.10 -3.51
C MET A 183 16.43 10.21 -3.82
N MET A 184 15.83 9.17 -4.43
CA MET A 184 14.39 9.12 -4.72
C MET A 184 13.56 9.15 -3.44
N ASP A 185 13.90 8.32 -2.44
CA ASP A 185 13.24 8.29 -1.13
C ASP A 185 13.33 9.63 -0.41
N GLY A 186 14.54 10.23 -0.40
CA GLY A 186 14.78 11.54 0.18
C GLY A 186 13.93 12.63 -0.48
N LYS A 187 13.90 12.64 -1.82
CA LYS A 187 13.12 13.59 -2.61
C LYS A 187 11.61 13.40 -2.41
N GLY A 188 11.11 12.16 -2.46
CA GLY A 188 9.71 11.84 -2.24
C GLY A 188 9.22 12.27 -0.85
N LYS A 189 9.98 11.92 0.20
CA LYS A 189 9.69 12.36 1.57
C LYS A 189 9.67 13.88 1.70
N TYR A 190 10.61 14.56 1.05
CA TYR A 190 10.66 16.03 1.06
C TYR A 190 9.44 16.65 0.38
N ILE A 191 9.07 16.17 -0.81
CA ILE A 191 7.90 16.64 -1.57
C ILE A 191 6.62 16.44 -0.75
N ILE A 192 6.37 15.23 -0.24
CA ILE A 192 5.18 14.92 0.57
C ILE A 192 5.09 15.86 1.77
N ARG A 193 6.19 16.07 2.50
CA ARG A 193 6.24 16.99 3.64
C ARG A 193 5.92 18.42 3.24
N LYS A 194 6.45 18.88 2.11
CA LYS A 194 6.24 20.25 1.62
C LYS A 194 4.83 20.49 1.10
N LEU A 195 4.24 19.53 0.42
CA LEU A 195 2.83 19.56 0.02
C LEU A 195 1.91 19.58 1.25
N PHE A 196 2.13 18.66 2.19
CA PHE A 196 1.36 18.61 3.42
C PHE A 196 1.49 19.92 4.20
N GLN A 197 2.72 20.44 4.37
CA GLN A 197 2.98 21.69 5.06
C GLN A 197 2.28 22.88 4.39
N ALA A 198 2.34 23.01 3.06
CA ALA A 198 1.67 24.07 2.30
C ALA A 198 0.16 24.07 2.59
N TYR A 199 -0.48 22.93 2.34
CA TYR A 199 -1.92 22.78 2.48
C TYR A 199 -2.41 22.88 3.93
N PHE A 200 -1.61 22.42 4.90
CA PHE A 200 -1.97 22.53 6.30
C PHE A 200 -1.83 23.97 6.82
N THR A 201 -0.77 24.68 6.42
CA THR A 201 -0.49 26.05 6.90
C THR A 201 -1.38 27.07 6.21
N ASN A 202 -1.68 26.85 4.93
CA ASN A 202 -2.61 27.67 4.17
C ASN A 202 -3.54 26.77 3.33
N PRO A 203 -4.68 26.35 3.90
CA PRO A 203 -5.64 25.49 3.19
C PRO A 203 -6.19 26.09 1.88
N GLN A 204 -6.06 27.40 1.65
CA GLN A 204 -6.38 28.01 0.36
C GLN A 204 -5.44 27.59 -0.77
N GLN A 205 -4.30 26.97 -0.48
CA GLN A 205 -3.40 26.44 -1.50
C GLN A 205 -3.86 25.08 -2.05
N MET A 206 -4.81 24.41 -1.38
CA MET A 206 -5.39 23.16 -1.89
C MET A 206 -6.21 23.40 -3.17
N PRO A 207 -6.30 22.43 -4.10
CA PRO A 207 -7.20 22.55 -5.24
C PRO A 207 -8.67 22.61 -4.82
N ASP A 208 -9.50 23.18 -5.69
CA ASP A 208 -10.93 23.40 -5.42
C ASP A 208 -11.63 22.11 -4.99
N LYS A 209 -11.40 21.00 -5.72
CA LYS A 209 -12.00 19.70 -5.42
C LYS A 209 -11.68 19.23 -3.99
N THR A 210 -10.44 19.41 -3.56
CA THR A 210 -9.98 19.05 -2.21
C THR A 210 -10.62 19.93 -1.14
N VAL A 211 -10.75 21.24 -1.42
CA VAL A 211 -11.48 22.18 -0.56
C VAL A 211 -12.96 21.78 -0.41
N LYS A 212 -13.63 21.37 -1.50
CA LYS A 212 -15.02 20.88 -1.44
C LYS A 212 -15.13 19.62 -0.58
N THR A 213 -14.21 18.67 -0.75
CA THR A 213 -14.14 17.44 0.05
C THR A 213 -13.95 17.75 1.54
N PHE A 214 -13.06 18.70 1.86
CA PHE A 214 -12.82 19.14 3.23
C PHE A 214 -14.09 19.67 3.89
N LEU A 215 -14.81 20.57 3.23
CA LEU A 215 -16.06 21.10 3.74
C LEU A 215 -17.12 20.01 3.93
N ARG A 216 -17.25 19.10 2.96
CA ARG A 216 -18.17 17.96 3.07
C ARG A 216 -17.85 17.09 4.28
N ASN A 217 -16.57 16.80 4.52
CA ASN A 217 -16.15 15.99 5.66
C ASN A 217 -16.47 16.69 7.00
N ILE A 218 -16.33 18.03 7.06
CA ILE A 218 -16.83 18.83 8.20
C ILE A 218 -18.35 18.72 8.34
N GLY A 219 -19.08 18.83 7.23
CA GLY A 219 -20.54 18.69 7.22
C GLY A 219 -20.99 17.34 7.78
N VAL A 220 -20.37 16.25 7.33
CA VAL A 220 -20.65 14.88 7.84
C VAL A 220 -20.40 14.79 9.34
N LEU A 221 -19.27 15.32 9.83
CA LEU A 221 -18.94 15.32 11.26
C LEU A 221 -20.00 16.08 12.10
N LEU A 222 -20.54 17.17 11.55
CA LEU A 222 -21.55 18.00 12.21
C LEU A 222 -23.00 17.57 11.92
N GLY A 223 -23.22 16.50 11.15
CA GLY A 223 -24.55 16.08 10.70
C GLY A 223 -25.27 17.12 9.84
N ILE A 224 -24.54 17.85 8.99
CA ILE A 224 -25.04 18.86 8.04
C ILE A 224 -24.84 18.33 6.62
N GLN A 225 -25.91 18.32 5.81
CA GLN A 225 -25.80 18.04 4.38
C GLN A 225 -25.37 19.31 3.63
N ILE A 226 -24.19 19.26 3.01
CA ILE A 226 -23.65 20.34 2.16
C ILE A 226 -23.80 19.90 0.70
N LYS A 227 -24.60 20.62 -0.10
CA LYS A 227 -24.77 20.33 -1.53
C LYS A 227 -23.64 20.95 -2.35
N GLN A 228 -23.33 20.34 -3.48
CA GLN A 228 -22.17 20.71 -4.32
C GLN A 228 -22.32 22.07 -5.00
N GLU A 229 -23.56 22.49 -5.25
CA GLU A 229 -23.95 23.76 -5.88
C GLU A 229 -23.77 24.97 -4.94
N ASP A 230 -23.76 24.74 -3.62
CA ASP A 230 -23.60 25.80 -2.61
C ASP A 230 -22.14 26.27 -2.43
N ILE A 231 -21.20 25.71 -3.20
CA ILE A 231 -19.76 25.80 -2.98
C ILE A 231 -19.09 26.67 -4.05
N LEU A 232 -19.18 28.00 -3.92
CA LEU A 232 -18.38 28.93 -4.73
C LEU A 232 -16.91 28.95 -4.24
N PRO A 233 -15.92 28.55 -5.07
CA PRO A 233 -14.54 28.36 -4.61
C PRO A 233 -13.86 29.62 -4.06
N SER A 234 -14.05 30.78 -4.70
CA SER A 234 -13.41 32.05 -4.29
C SER A 234 -13.89 32.54 -2.92
N PHE A 235 -15.19 32.49 -2.66
CA PHE A 235 -15.77 32.89 -1.37
C PHE A 235 -15.45 31.91 -0.24
N ILE A 236 -15.37 30.61 -0.56
CA ILE A 236 -15.00 29.58 0.42
C ILE A 236 -13.57 29.69 0.85
N ARG A 237 -12.65 29.98 -0.08
CA ARG A 237 -11.23 30.14 0.25
C ARG A 237 -11.05 31.24 1.30
N ASN A 238 -11.69 32.38 1.13
CA ASN A 238 -11.65 33.48 2.10
C ASN A 238 -12.17 33.06 3.47
N GLU A 239 -13.31 32.38 3.56
CA GLU A 239 -13.85 31.93 4.85
C GLU A 239 -13.00 30.83 5.50
N ILE A 240 -12.42 29.91 4.72
CA ILE A 240 -11.49 28.90 5.22
C ILE A 240 -10.24 29.57 5.81
N GLU A 241 -9.66 30.55 5.14
CA GLU A 241 -8.49 31.28 5.66
C GLU A 241 -8.84 32.05 6.93
N ARG A 242 -9.97 32.75 6.95
CA ARG A 242 -10.43 33.48 8.13
C ARG A 242 -10.66 32.54 9.30
N TYR A 243 -11.30 31.40 9.06
CA TYR A 243 -11.55 30.39 10.07
C TYR A 243 -10.26 29.70 10.54
N HIS A 244 -9.38 29.31 9.61
CA HIS A 244 -8.08 28.71 9.90
C HIS A 244 -7.19 29.65 10.72
N ARG A 245 -7.13 30.94 10.34
CA ARG A 245 -6.40 31.98 11.08
C ARG A 245 -7.06 32.30 12.42
N GLY A 246 -8.39 32.37 12.51
CA GLY A 246 -9.13 32.64 13.74
C GLY A 246 -9.18 31.47 14.73
N ILE A 247 -8.89 30.25 14.26
CA ILE A 247 -8.59 29.08 15.10
C ILE A 247 -7.14 29.14 15.61
N LEU A 248 -6.18 29.57 14.77
CA LEU A 248 -4.76 29.64 15.13
C LEU A 248 -4.36 30.91 15.91
N LYS A 249 -5.17 31.96 15.82
CA LYS A 249 -5.08 33.20 16.61
C LYS A 249 -6.45 33.39 17.26
N GLU A 250 -6.52 33.31 18.58
CA GLU A 250 -7.78 33.41 19.31
C GLU A 250 -8.62 34.64 18.88
N LYS A 251 -9.90 34.36 18.57
CA LYS A 251 -11.06 35.25 18.52
C LYS A 251 -11.09 36.33 17.44
N GLU A 252 -11.93 36.11 16.42
CA GLU A 252 -13.20 36.83 16.18
C GLU A 252 -13.72 36.51 14.76
N GLY A 253 -14.85 35.81 14.67
CA GLY A 253 -15.42 35.32 13.41
C GLY A 253 -16.64 36.15 12.95
N ASN A 254 -16.51 36.82 11.81
CA ASN A 254 -17.59 37.62 11.21
C ASN A 254 -18.45 36.74 10.27
N LYS A 255 -19.77 36.78 10.49
CA LYS A 255 -20.83 35.87 9.97
C LYS A 255 -21.34 36.25 8.56
N LYS A 256 -20.92 35.59 7.47
CA LYS A 256 -21.52 35.87 6.14
C LYS A 256 -21.75 34.71 5.14
N ILE A 257 -21.67 33.42 5.53
CA ILE A 257 -22.11 32.32 4.63
C ILE A 257 -22.97 31.33 5.42
N LYS A 258 -24.14 30.92 4.91
CA LYS A 258 -25.10 30.03 5.61
C LYS A 258 -24.50 28.67 6.00
N VAL A 259 -23.72 28.05 5.11
CA VAL A 259 -22.99 26.79 5.40
C VAL A 259 -21.96 26.99 6.52
N PHE A 260 -21.19 28.06 6.48
CA PHE A 260 -20.26 28.39 7.56
C PHE A 260 -20.97 28.83 8.83
N LYS A 261 -22.13 29.48 8.74
CA LYS A 261 -22.97 29.85 9.87
C LYS A 261 -23.42 28.61 10.62
N ASP A 262 -23.88 27.56 9.94
CA ASP A 262 -24.26 26.31 10.57
C ASP A 262 -23.05 25.56 11.17
N ILE A 263 -21.89 25.60 10.49
CA ILE A 263 -20.62 25.04 11.00
C ILE A 263 -20.13 25.81 12.25
N LEU A 264 -20.25 27.13 12.25
CA LEU A 264 -19.89 28.04 13.34
C LEU A 264 -20.88 27.94 14.51
N GLU A 265 -22.17 27.73 14.22
CA GLU A 265 -23.24 27.59 15.21
C GLU A 265 -23.18 26.24 15.93
N LYS A 266 -22.83 25.15 15.23
CA LYS A 266 -22.62 23.82 15.84
C LYS A 266 -21.26 23.66 16.54
N LYS A 267 -20.41 24.71 16.58
CA LYS A 267 -19.12 24.78 17.29
C LYS A 267 -18.23 23.54 17.11
N ILE A 268 -17.69 23.33 15.91
CA ILE A 268 -16.57 22.39 15.74
C ILE A 268 -15.37 22.82 16.59
N THR A 269 -14.76 21.86 17.29
CA THR A 269 -13.55 22.13 18.08
C THR A 269 -12.33 22.32 17.19
N ILE A 270 -11.29 22.99 17.72
CA ILE A 270 -9.99 23.11 17.03
C ILE A 270 -9.39 21.74 16.68
N TYR A 271 -9.57 20.75 17.55
CA TYR A 271 -9.04 19.41 17.35
C TYR A 271 -9.77 18.68 16.22
N GLU A 272 -11.10 18.70 16.21
CA GLU A 272 -11.90 18.11 15.13
C GLU A 272 -11.60 18.76 13.77
N TYR A 273 -11.53 20.10 13.73
CA TYR A 273 -11.15 20.81 12.52
C TYR A 273 -9.78 20.37 11.99
N LYS A 274 -8.77 20.32 12.86
CA LYS A 274 -7.42 19.88 12.48
C LYS A 274 -7.41 18.42 12.02
N ILE A 275 -8.12 17.52 12.69
CA ILE A 275 -8.22 16.11 12.30
C ILE A 275 -8.82 15.97 10.91
N VAL A 276 -9.95 16.64 10.64
CA VAL A 276 -10.60 16.58 9.33
C VAL A 276 -9.72 17.20 8.23
N LEU A 277 -9.03 18.30 8.54
CA LEU A 277 -8.10 18.95 7.61
C LEU A 277 -6.92 18.04 7.28
N MET A 278 -6.24 17.50 8.31
CA MET A 278 -5.13 16.57 8.15
C MET A 278 -5.56 15.34 7.36
N ARG A 279 -6.72 14.75 7.66
CA ARG A 279 -7.24 13.58 6.93
C ARG A 279 -7.49 13.92 5.46
N THR A 280 -8.13 15.06 5.18
CA THR A 280 -8.43 15.45 3.81
C THR A 280 -7.16 15.73 3.00
N ILE A 281 -6.15 16.35 3.61
CA ILE A 281 -4.84 16.55 2.99
C ILE A 281 -4.15 15.20 2.72
N THR A 282 -4.13 14.30 3.71
CA THR A 282 -3.54 12.97 3.57
C THR A 282 -4.21 12.16 2.46
N ASP A 283 -5.55 12.10 2.43
CA ASP A 283 -6.30 11.38 1.40
C ASP A 283 -6.03 11.99 0.01
N TYR A 284 -5.92 13.31 -0.09
CA TYR A 284 -5.61 13.99 -1.34
C TYR A 284 -4.18 13.71 -1.82
N ILE A 285 -3.18 13.79 -0.93
CA ILE A 285 -1.78 13.50 -1.27
C ILE A 285 -1.60 12.02 -1.62
N ALA A 286 -2.21 11.11 -0.86
CA ALA A 286 -2.13 9.67 -1.09
C ALA A 286 -2.81 9.23 -2.40
N GLY A 287 -3.79 10.01 -2.88
CA GLY A 287 -4.44 9.78 -4.17
C GLY A 287 -3.72 10.41 -5.38
N MET A 288 -2.56 11.04 -5.19
CA MET A 288 -1.78 11.61 -6.29
C MET A 288 -0.95 10.55 -7.01
N THR A 289 -0.76 10.73 -8.32
CA THR A 289 0.34 10.07 -9.03
C THR A 289 1.64 10.84 -8.81
N ASP A 290 2.79 10.18 -8.94
CA ASP A 290 4.11 10.80 -8.73
C ASP A 290 4.32 12.05 -9.59
N LYS A 291 3.97 11.95 -10.88
CA LYS A 291 4.04 13.08 -11.83
C LYS A 291 3.18 14.25 -11.39
N TYR A 292 1.99 13.97 -10.83
CA TYR A 292 1.10 15.03 -10.36
C TYR A 292 1.60 15.64 -9.04
N ALA A 293 2.13 14.85 -8.12
CA ALA A 293 2.72 15.34 -6.87
C ALA A 293 3.92 16.26 -7.14
N LEU A 294 4.80 15.88 -8.07
CA LEU A 294 5.91 16.71 -8.55
C LEU A 294 5.40 18.03 -9.14
N LYS A 295 4.41 17.98 -10.04
CA LYS A 295 3.80 19.17 -10.62
C LYS A 295 3.19 20.11 -9.57
N GLN A 296 2.47 19.58 -8.58
CA GLN A 296 1.91 20.39 -7.50
C GLN A 296 3.03 21.03 -6.67
N TYR A 297 4.10 20.29 -6.39
CA TYR A 297 5.25 20.82 -5.68
C TYR A 297 5.92 21.97 -6.46
N GLU A 298 6.11 21.80 -7.77
CA GLU A 298 6.66 22.85 -8.65
C GLU A 298 5.76 24.08 -8.72
N ILE A 299 4.44 23.94 -8.73
CA ILE A 299 3.52 25.10 -8.71
C ILE A 299 3.66 25.89 -7.40
N LEU A 300 3.87 25.21 -6.27
CA LEU A 300 3.92 25.83 -4.95
C LEU A 300 5.29 26.42 -4.59
N TYR A 301 6.37 25.77 -5.06
CA TYR A 301 7.74 26.04 -4.60
C TYR A 301 8.75 26.14 -5.75
N GLY A 302 8.34 25.86 -6.98
CA GLY A 302 9.20 25.99 -8.15
C GLY A 302 9.58 27.44 -8.40
N THR A 303 10.73 27.63 -9.04
CA THR A 303 11.18 28.95 -9.48
C THR A 303 10.29 29.41 -10.63
N VAL A 304 9.65 30.56 -10.47
CA VAL A 304 8.97 31.27 -11.56
C VAL A 304 10.06 31.75 -12.51
N TYR A 305 10.15 31.14 -13.69
CA TYR A 305 10.82 31.75 -14.84
C TYR A 305 9.79 32.54 -15.63
#